data_AF-A0A2H4VE28-F1
#
_entry.id   AF-A0A2H4VE28-F1
#
_cell.length_a   1.000
_cell.length_b   1.000
_cell.length_c   1.000
_cell.angle_alpha   90.00
_cell.angle_beta   90.00
_cell.angle_gamma   90.00
#
_symmetry.space_group_name_H-M   'P 1'
#
loop_
_entity.id
_entity.type
_entity.pdbx_description
1 polymer ?
#
loop_
_entity_poly.entity_id
_entity_poly.type
_entity_poly.pdbx_seq_one_letter_code
_entity_poly.pdbx_strand_id
1 'polypeptide(L)'
;MYIVLTGDLRSSKKMEDRNLSQEKLKGAINFVNSRFKDYLISDFRITGGDSFQGMISQLDVLVDLYFTLYGRIGNPFYLGVGVGSISTSLSEFVQEIDGEAFHLSADALRTAKKKKRWIVMESPSGMILKWPSAS
;
A
#
# COMPACT_ATOMS: atom_id res chain seq x y z
N MET A 1 -3.84 14.97 7.14
CA MET A 1 -3.17 14.28 6.02
C MET A 1 -3.39 12.79 6.21
N TYR A 2 -3.44 12.07 5.10
CA TYR A 2 -3.72 10.64 5.03
C TYR A 2 -2.55 9.93 4.36
N ILE A 3 -2.34 8.67 4.72
CA ILE A 3 -1.30 7.82 4.14
C ILE A 3 -1.99 6.72 3.34
N VAL A 4 -1.79 6.74 2.03
CA VAL A 4 -2.35 5.78 1.08
C VAL A 4 -1.23 4.88 0.57
N LEU A 5 -1.49 3.58 0.56
CA LEU A 5 -0.57 2.57 0.06
C LEU A 5 -1.19 1.95 -1.18
N THR A 6 -0.48 2.00 -2.32
CA THR A 6 -0.86 1.30 -3.55
C THR A 6 0.22 0.31 -3.92
N GLY A 7 -0.12 -0.97 -3.91
CA GLY A 7 0.80 -2.06 -4.18
C GLY A 7 0.46 -2.83 -5.45
N ASP A 8 1.49 -3.44 -6.04
CA ASP A 8 1.34 -4.29 -7.23
C ASP A 8 2.37 -5.42 -7.21
N LEU A 9 1.90 -6.67 -7.30
CA LEU A 9 2.81 -7.80 -7.38
C LEU A 9 3.67 -7.70 -8.64
N ARG A 10 4.93 -8.11 -8.53
CA ARG A 10 5.77 -8.25 -9.71
C ARG A 10 5.25 -9.43 -10.53
N SER A 11 4.83 -9.18 -11.77
CA SER A 11 4.20 -10.18 -12.64
C SER A 11 5.04 -11.47 -12.71
N SER A 12 4.40 -12.61 -12.41
CA SER A 12 4.95 -13.91 -12.75
C SER A 12 4.67 -14.22 -14.23
N LYS A 13 5.62 -14.87 -14.91
CA LYS A 13 5.50 -15.21 -16.33
C LYS A 13 4.65 -16.47 -16.58
N LYS A 14 4.37 -17.28 -15.57
CA LYS A 14 3.58 -18.52 -15.68
C LYS A 14 2.19 -18.35 -15.06
N MET A 15 1.18 -18.92 -15.71
CA MET A 15 -0.23 -18.80 -15.30
C MET A 15 -0.52 -19.51 -13.96
N GLU A 16 0.05 -20.68 -13.73
CA GLU A 16 -0.11 -21.42 -12.46
C GLU A 16 0.46 -20.64 -11.27
N ASP A 17 1.65 -20.05 -11.44
CA ASP A 17 2.26 -19.17 -10.44
C ASP A 17 1.43 -17.92 -10.17
N ARG A 18 0.70 -17.44 -11.18
CA ARG A 18 -0.17 -16.26 -11.06
C ARG A 18 -1.39 -16.54 -10.19
N ASN A 19 -2.08 -17.66 -10.41
CA ASN A 19 -3.23 -18.05 -9.59
C ASN A 19 -2.82 -18.24 -8.12
N LEU A 20 -1.71 -18.93 -7.87
CA LEU A 20 -1.19 -19.11 -6.51
C LEU A 20 -0.82 -17.77 -5.85
N SER A 21 -0.21 -16.85 -6.61
CA SER A 21 0.14 -15.51 -6.11
C SER A 21 -1.09 -14.70 -5.71
N GLN A 22 -2.18 -14.80 -6.49
CA GLN A 22 -3.43 -14.12 -6.17
C GLN A 22 -4.09 -14.67 -4.92
N GLU A 23 -4.12 -15.99 -4.74
CA GLU A 23 -4.65 -16.59 -3.51
C GLU A 23 -3.82 -16.19 -2.28
N LYS A 24 -2.49 -16.18 -2.40
CA LYS A 24 -1.61 -15.69 -1.33
C LYS A 24 -1.82 -14.20 -1.04
N LEU A 25 -2.04 -13.38 -2.08
CA LEU A 25 -2.37 -11.96 -1.91
C LEU A 25 -3.70 -11.79 -1.17
N LYS A 26 -4.77 -12.49 -1.56
CA LYS A 26 -6.05 -12.46 -0.84
C LYS A 26 -5.88 -12.83 0.64
N GLY A 27 -5.15 -13.91 0.92
CA GLY A 27 -4.86 -14.33 2.30
C GLY A 27 -4.03 -13.31 3.07
N ALA A 28 -3.04 -12.68 2.43
CA ALA A 28 -2.22 -11.64 3.03
C ALA A 28 -3.04 -10.39 3.39
N ILE A 29 -3.91 -9.95 2.48
CA ILE A 29 -4.80 -8.79 2.67
C ILE A 29 -5.75 -9.03 3.85
N ASN A 30 -6.45 -10.18 3.86
CA ASN A 30 -7.34 -10.54 4.97
C ASN A 30 -6.62 -10.54 6.32
N PHE A 31 -5.40 -11.08 6.36
CA PHE A 31 -4.63 -11.07 7.60
C PHE A 31 -4.20 -9.67 8.01
N VAL A 32 -3.71 -8.84 7.09
CA VAL A 32 -3.27 -7.48 7.41
C VAL A 32 -4.43 -6.64 7.94
N ASN A 33 -5.62 -6.75 7.34
CA ASN A 33 -6.82 -6.07 7.84
C ASN A 33 -7.17 -6.49 9.28
N SER A 34 -6.95 -7.76 9.63
CA SER A 34 -7.15 -8.22 11.01
C SER A 34 -6.03 -7.77 11.96
N ARG A 35 -4.76 -7.92 11.56
CA ARG A 35 -3.59 -7.69 12.42
C ARG A 35 -3.28 -6.22 12.68
N PHE A 36 -3.59 -5.36 11.70
CA PHE A 36 -3.27 -3.93 11.75
C PHE A 36 -4.53 -3.07 11.90
N LYS A 37 -5.68 -3.66 12.25
CA LYS A 37 -7.00 -2.99 12.30
C LYS A 37 -6.97 -1.61 12.97
N ASP A 38 -6.29 -1.49 14.12
CA ASP A 38 -6.21 -0.24 14.88
C ASP A 38 -5.39 0.86 14.19
N TYR A 39 -4.65 0.50 13.15
CA TYR A 39 -3.83 1.40 12.34
C TYR A 39 -4.43 1.66 10.96
N LEU A 40 -5.59 1.08 10.63
CA LEU A 40 -6.23 1.25 9.32
C LEU A 40 -7.24 2.38 9.37
N ILE A 41 -7.13 3.31 8.42
CA ILE A 41 -8.18 4.30 8.15
C ILE A 41 -9.23 3.68 7.21
N SER A 42 -8.78 2.86 6.28
CA SER A 42 -9.61 2.12 5.33
C SER A 42 -8.91 0.79 5.02
N ASP A 43 -9.69 -0.27 4.93
CA ASP A 43 -9.20 -1.64 4.77
C ASP A 43 -8.38 -1.80 3.49
N PHE A 44 -7.38 -2.67 3.55
CA PHE A 44 -6.69 -3.08 2.34
C PHE A 44 -7.63 -3.92 1.47
N ARG A 45 -7.64 -3.63 0.17
CA ARG A 45 -8.43 -4.35 -0.83
C ARG A 45 -7.66 -4.57 -2.10
N ILE A 46 -7.96 -5.68 -2.77
CA ILE A 46 -7.50 -5.93 -4.14
C ILE A 46 -8.31 -4.99 -5.07
N THR A 47 -7.60 -4.20 -5.87
CA THR A 47 -8.21 -3.23 -6.79
C THR A 47 -8.20 -3.70 -8.24
N GLY A 48 -7.45 -4.76 -8.55
CA GLY A 48 -7.52 -5.45 -9.84
C GLY A 48 -6.35 -6.41 -10.04
N GLY A 49 -6.66 -7.67 -10.36
CA GLY A 49 -5.65 -8.70 -10.62
C GLY A 49 -4.64 -8.84 -9.47
N ASP A 50 -3.47 -8.24 -9.67
CA ASP A 50 -2.32 -8.32 -8.77
C ASP A 50 -2.06 -7.01 -7.99
N SER A 51 -2.95 -6.02 -8.13
CA SER A 51 -2.88 -4.71 -7.47
C SER A 51 -3.77 -4.65 -6.23
N PHE A 52 -3.31 -3.92 -5.22
CA PHE A 52 -4.05 -3.68 -3.98
C PHE A 52 -3.84 -2.25 -3.47
N GLN A 53 -4.75 -1.79 -2.62
CA GLN A 53 -4.70 -0.47 -2.01
C GLN A 53 -5.23 -0.50 -0.58
N GLY A 54 -4.75 0.39 0.29
CA GLY A 54 -5.27 0.57 1.65
C GLY A 54 -4.78 1.88 2.26
N MET A 55 -5.31 2.23 3.43
CA MET A 55 -4.93 3.47 4.14
C MET A 55 -4.51 3.17 5.57
N ILE A 56 -3.40 3.76 6.00
CA ILE A 56 -2.90 3.66 7.38
C ILE A 56 -2.92 5.02 8.07
N SER A 57 -3.02 5.02 9.40
CA SER A 57 -3.07 6.23 10.22
C SER A 57 -1.70 6.80 10.57
N GLN A 58 -0.65 5.98 10.54
CA GLN A 58 0.69 6.33 10.99
C GLN A 58 1.76 5.66 10.14
N LEU A 59 2.92 6.31 10.01
CA LEU A 59 3.98 5.86 9.10
C LEU A 59 4.93 4.83 9.73
N ASP A 60 5.02 4.80 11.05
CA ASP A 60 5.85 3.87 11.82
C ASP A 60 5.44 2.39 11.60
N VAL A 61 4.15 2.10 11.35
CA VAL A 61 3.67 0.74 11.02
C VAL A 61 3.98 0.29 9.60
N LEU A 62 4.48 1.18 8.73
CA LEU A 62 4.70 0.89 7.31
C LEU A 62 5.65 -0.29 7.10
N VAL A 63 6.74 -0.35 7.87
CA VAL A 63 7.76 -1.39 7.73
C VAL A 63 7.23 -2.75 8.17
N ASP A 64 6.54 -2.81 9.32
CA ASP A 64 5.92 -4.03 9.83
C ASP A 64 4.83 -4.56 8.90
N LEU A 65 4.02 -3.65 8.35
CA LEU A 65 2.98 -3.97 7.38
C LEU A 65 3.59 -4.53 6.09
N TYR A 66 4.63 -3.87 5.56
CA TYR A 66 5.33 -4.32 4.35
C TYR A 66 5.89 -5.73 4.51
N PHE A 67 6.63 -6.00 5.59
CA PHE A 67 7.20 -7.33 5.81
C PHE A 67 6.14 -8.39 6.12
N THR A 68 5.02 -8.02 6.75
CA THR A 68 3.88 -8.94 6.94
C THR A 68 3.24 -9.34 5.62
N LEU A 69 3.01 -8.38 4.72
CA LEU A 69 2.54 -8.66 3.36
C LEU A 69 3.55 -9.53 2.62
N TYR A 70 4.82 -9.15 2.61
CA TYR A 70 5.88 -9.86 1.89
C TYR A 70 6.01 -11.32 2.34
N GLY A 71 6.05 -11.57 3.66
CA GLY A 71 6.18 -12.92 4.20
C GLY A 71 5.00 -13.83 3.85
N ARG A 72 3.78 -13.27 3.72
CA ARG A 72 2.59 -14.05 3.34
C ARG A 72 2.43 -14.25 1.85
N ILE A 73 2.67 -13.19 1.07
CA ILE A 73 2.58 -13.26 -0.39
C ILE A 73 3.66 -14.20 -0.92
N GLY A 74 4.86 -14.16 -0.33
CA GLY A 74 6.00 -14.97 -0.74
C GLY A 74 6.58 -14.58 -2.10
N ASN A 75 6.11 -13.49 -2.69
CA ASN A 75 6.58 -12.94 -3.95
C ASN A 75 6.86 -11.44 -3.81
N PRO A 76 7.87 -10.90 -4.51
CA PRO A 76 8.17 -9.47 -4.45
C PRO A 76 7.06 -8.63 -5.08
N PHE A 77 6.79 -7.48 -4.47
CA PHE A 77 5.84 -6.49 -4.95
C PHE A 77 6.43 -5.08 -4.82
N TYR A 78 5.91 -4.16 -5.63
CA TYR A 78 6.22 -2.74 -5.51
C TYR A 78 5.14 -2.06 -4.66
N LEU A 79 5.56 -1.09 -3.84
CA LEU A 79 4.67 -0.32 -3.00
C LEU A 79 4.92 1.18 -3.23
N GLY A 80 3.88 1.88 -3.64
CA GLY A 80 3.82 3.35 -3.63
C GLY A 80 3.13 3.84 -2.37
N VAL A 81 3.74 4.79 -1.67
CA VAL A 81 3.18 5.43 -0.47
C VAL A 81 2.94 6.90 -0.79
N GLY A 82 1.69 7.33 -0.70
CA GLY A 82 1.30 8.72 -0.88
C GLY A 82 0.86 9.32 0.44
N VAL A 83 1.42 10.48 0.80
CA VAL A 83 1.02 11.23 1.99
C VAL A 83 0.46 12.57 1.56
N GLY A 84 -0.83 12.85 1.82
CA GLY A 84 -1.47 14.07 1.33
C GLY A 84 -2.89 14.27 1.86
N SER A 85 -3.68 15.15 1.24
CA SER A 85 -5.11 15.28 1.53
C SER A 85 -5.97 14.25 0.78
N ILE A 86 -7.21 14.04 1.23
CA ILE A 86 -8.29 13.42 0.45
C ILE A 86 -9.30 14.50 0.05
N SER A 87 -10.03 14.29 -1.04
CA SER A 87 -11.06 15.21 -1.57
C SER A 87 -12.50 14.67 -1.37
N THR A 88 -12.65 13.45 -0.88
CA THR A 88 -13.94 12.81 -0.59
C THR A 88 -14.07 12.47 0.90
N SER A 89 -15.26 11.99 1.31
CA SER A 89 -15.47 11.47 2.66
C SER A 89 -14.73 10.15 2.87
N LEU A 90 -14.37 9.86 4.12
CA LEU A 90 -13.81 8.56 4.47
C LEU A 90 -14.82 7.44 4.25
N SER A 91 -14.31 6.27 3.84
CA SER A 91 -15.07 5.04 3.63
C SER A 91 -14.28 3.82 4.08
N GLU A 92 -14.97 2.77 4.47
CA GLU A 92 -14.39 1.44 4.67
C GLU A 92 -13.86 0.84 3.35
N PHE A 93 -14.38 1.33 2.22
CA PHE A 93 -14.02 0.90 0.88
C PHE A 93 -13.04 1.90 0.28
N VAL A 94 -11.75 1.55 0.27
CA VAL A 94 -10.68 2.42 -0.27
C VAL A 94 -10.91 2.89 -1.71
N GLN A 95 -11.70 2.15 -2.48
CA GLN A 95 -12.08 2.46 -3.87
C GLN A 95 -13.07 3.63 -3.99
N GLU A 96 -13.73 4.02 -2.89
CA GLU A 96 -14.67 5.14 -2.82
C GLU A 96 -14.00 6.45 -2.39
N ILE A 97 -12.70 6.40 -2.07
CA ILE A 97 -11.93 7.54 -1.58
C ILE A 97 -11.01 8.04 -2.69
N ASP A 98 -10.91 9.36 -2.84
CA ASP A 98 -10.00 9.99 -3.79
C ASP A 98 -9.30 11.21 -3.17
N GLY A 99 -8.26 11.70 -3.86
CA GLY A 99 -7.56 12.94 -3.55
C GLY A 99 -6.05 12.84 -3.72
N GLU A 100 -5.35 13.91 -3.31
CA GLU A 100 -3.91 14.06 -3.49
C GLU A 100 -3.10 12.87 -2.99
N ALA A 101 -3.42 12.30 -1.81
CA ALA A 101 -2.72 11.13 -1.29
C ALA A 101 -2.82 9.91 -2.21
N PHE A 102 -3.96 9.71 -2.89
CA PHE A 102 -4.19 8.61 -3.83
C PHE A 102 -3.40 8.82 -5.13
N HIS A 103 -3.38 10.04 -5.65
CA HIS A 103 -2.58 10.37 -6.83
C HIS A 103 -1.08 10.19 -6.54
N LEU A 104 -0.61 10.65 -5.38
CA LEU A 104 0.78 10.50 -4.94
C LEU A 104 1.17 9.03 -4.75
N SER A 105 0.29 8.18 -4.19
CA SER A 105 0.61 6.75 -4.01
C SER A 105 0.71 6.02 -5.35
N ALA A 106 -0.14 6.37 -6.32
CA ALA A 106 -0.07 5.85 -7.68
C ALA A 106 1.22 6.30 -8.42
N ASP A 107 1.59 7.57 -8.27
CA ASP A 107 2.82 8.13 -8.82
C ASP A 107 4.07 7.50 -8.19
N ALA A 108 4.06 7.32 -6.88
CA ALA A 108 5.10 6.61 -6.14
C ALA A 108 5.25 5.16 -6.65
N LEU A 109 4.14 4.45 -6.86
CA LEU A 109 4.17 3.08 -7.40
C LEU A 109 4.77 3.04 -8.82
N ARG A 110 4.41 4.01 -9.68
CA ARG A 110 5.00 4.14 -11.02
C ARG A 110 6.50 4.39 -10.94
N THR A 111 6.95 5.26 -10.02
CA THR A 111 8.36 5.53 -9.77
C THR A 111 9.08 4.30 -9.23
N ALA A 112 8.48 3.55 -8.30
CA ALA A 112 9.00 2.32 -7.73
C ALA A 112 9.30 1.28 -8.83
N LYS A 113 8.32 1.05 -9.71
CA LYS A 113 8.46 0.16 -10.89
C LYS A 113 9.56 0.66 -11.84
N LYS A 114 9.55 1.94 -12.20
CA LYS A 114 10.52 2.55 -13.13
C LYS A 114 11.96 2.46 -12.62
N LYS A 115 12.18 2.74 -11.33
CA LYS A 115 13.50 2.76 -10.69
C LYS A 115 13.90 1.41 -10.07
N LYS A 116 13.05 0.39 -10.17
CA LYS A 116 13.23 -0.94 -9.54
C LYS A 116 13.51 -0.82 -8.03
N ARG A 117 12.74 0.04 -7.34
CA ARG A 117 12.79 0.22 -5.87
C ARG A 117 11.56 -0.42 -5.26
N TRP A 118 11.71 -1.16 -4.17
CA TRP A 118 10.59 -1.87 -3.53
C TRP A 118 9.51 -0.95 -2.99
N ILE A 119 9.94 0.14 -2.35
CA ILE A 119 9.06 1.14 -1.76
C ILE A 119 9.52 2.51 -2.26
N VAL A 120 8.56 3.33 -2.69
CA VAL A 120 8.76 4.77 -2.95
C VAL A 120 7.67 5.51 -2.19
N MET A 121 8.04 6.66 -1.64
CA MET A 121 7.13 7.55 -0.94
C MET A 121 7.14 8.91 -1.62
N GLU A 122 5.94 9.48 -1.79
CA GLU A 122 5.73 10.81 -2.36
C GLU A 122 4.82 11.61 -1.40
N SER A 123 5.08 12.91 -1.30
CA SER A 123 4.32 13.87 -0.51
C SER A 123 4.33 15.23 -1.20
N PRO A 124 3.42 16.16 -0.85
CA PRO A 124 3.47 17.53 -1.34
C PRO A 124 4.85 18.16 -1.13
N SER A 125 5.27 18.97 -2.10
CA SER A 125 6.51 19.73 -2.05
C SER A 125 6.59 20.57 -0.77
N GLY A 126 7.71 20.47 -0.04
CA GLY A 126 7.94 21.22 1.21
C GLY A 126 7.41 20.54 2.48
N MET A 127 6.81 19.35 2.38
CA MET A 127 6.42 18.59 3.56
C MET A 127 7.65 17.96 4.24
N ILE A 128 7.89 18.31 5.51
CA ILE A 128 8.93 17.66 6.33
C ILE A 128 8.27 16.50 7.08
N LEU A 129 8.54 15.27 6.65
CA LEU A 129 8.21 14.07 7.40
C LEU A 129 9.10 14.04 8.65
N LYS A 130 8.53 14.37 9.82
CA LYS A 130 9.22 14.17 11.09
C LYS A 130 9.23 12.69 11.41
N TRP A 131 10.40 12.06 11.31
CA TRP A 131 10.61 10.71 11.82
C TRP A 131 10.49 10.74 13.36
N PRO A 132 9.76 9.82 14.00
CA PRO A 132 9.74 9.76 15.46
C PRO A 132 11.17 9.54 15.95
N SER A 133 11.68 10.49 16.72
CA SER A 133 12.92 10.33 17.47
C SER A 133 12.75 9.16 18.43
N ALA A 134 13.69 8.20 18.40
CA ALA A 134 13.75 7.16 19.41
C ALA A 134 13.87 7.85 20.78
N SER A 135 12.85 7.69 21.61
CA SER A 135 12.83 8.06 23.02
C SER A 135 13.63 7.06 23.85
#